data_AF-A0AA36C0H6-F1
#
_entry.id   AF-A0AA36C0H6-F1
#
_cell.length_a   1.000
_cell.length_b   1.000
_cell.length_c   1.000
_cell.angle_alpha   90.00
_cell.angle_beta   90.00
_cell.angle_gamma   90.00
#
_symmetry.space_group_name_H-M   'P 1'
#
loop_
_entity.id
_entity.type
_entity.pdbx_description
1 polymer ?
#
loop_
_entity_poly.entity_id
_entity_poly.type
_entity_poly.pdbx_seq_one_letter_code
_entity_poly.pdbx_strand_id
1 'polypeptide(L)'
;MLISLCPKSEEKAVQTVAESVDSEMVKQIHLHWVSKKLGGKWQPLGRELEIQQYELDNIRHDYPLDVAEQGFQMLLKWHQRTDPEKRTLRILKEALKGNDCHDALKCLPSEFN
;
A
#
# COMPACT_ATOMS: atom_id res chain seq x y z
N MET A 1 -29.63 -47.11 36.42
CA MET A 1 -29.79 -47.08 34.96
C MET A 1 -28.51 -46.51 34.37
N LEU A 2 -28.02 -47.14 33.31
CA LEU A 2 -26.67 -47.02 32.75
C LEU A 2 -26.47 -45.71 31.95
N ILE A 3 -25.19 -45.30 31.91
CA ILE A 3 -24.51 -44.31 31.06
C ILE A 3 -25.05 -44.29 29.62
N SER A 4 -25.00 -43.14 28.93
CA SER A 4 -24.24 -42.97 27.67
C SER A 4 -24.75 -41.84 26.73
N LEU A 5 -23.81 -40.94 26.45
CA LEU A 5 -23.46 -40.28 25.18
C LEU A 5 -24.42 -39.30 24.47
N CYS A 6 -23.88 -38.09 24.30
CA CYS A 6 -24.31 -37.07 23.34
C CYS A 6 -24.25 -37.57 21.89
N PRO A 7 -25.14 -37.07 21.02
CA PRO A 7 -24.84 -36.83 19.62
C PRO A 7 -24.45 -35.37 19.38
N LYS A 8 -23.46 -35.22 18.49
CA LYS A 8 -22.89 -34.01 17.90
C LYS A 8 -23.76 -33.55 16.71
N SER A 9 -23.47 -32.35 16.18
CA SER A 9 -23.97 -31.73 14.93
C SER A 9 -25.23 -30.86 15.10
N GLU A 10 -25.38 -29.65 14.57
CA GLU A 10 -24.63 -28.81 13.62
C GLU A 10 -25.10 -27.36 13.86
N GLU A 11 -24.21 -26.37 13.93
CA GLU A 11 -24.59 -25.03 13.50
C GLU A 11 -23.52 -24.53 12.53
N LYS A 12 -23.93 -24.56 11.27
CA LYS A 12 -23.18 -24.34 10.05
C LYS A 12 -22.79 -22.87 9.98
N ALA A 13 -21.48 -22.61 10.04
CA ALA A 13 -20.92 -21.31 9.68
C ALA A 13 -21.43 -20.91 8.29
N VAL A 14 -22.15 -19.78 8.22
CA VAL A 14 -22.53 -19.19 6.94
C VAL A 14 -21.30 -18.49 6.39
N GLN A 15 -20.58 -19.27 5.59
CA GLN A 15 -19.60 -18.85 4.62
C GLN A 15 -20.33 -18.06 3.51
N THR A 16 -20.13 -16.74 3.44
CA THR A 16 -20.37 -15.99 2.20
C THR A 16 -19.03 -15.88 1.49
N VAL A 17 -18.92 -16.63 0.39
CA VAL A 17 -17.73 -16.78 -0.45
C VAL A 17 -17.67 -15.67 -1.49
N ALA A 18 -16.52 -15.00 -1.48
CA ALA A 18 -15.74 -14.46 -2.60
C ALA A 18 -16.44 -13.61 -3.68
N GLU A 19 -16.18 -12.31 -3.61
CA GLU A 19 -15.28 -11.70 -4.58
C GLU A 19 -14.14 -11.01 -3.82
N SER A 20 -13.22 -11.82 -3.27
CA SER A 20 -11.94 -11.32 -2.77
C SER A 20 -11.07 -11.04 -3.99
N VAL A 21 -11.13 -9.82 -4.50
CA VAL A 21 -10.01 -9.29 -5.28
C VAL A 21 -8.86 -9.25 -4.30
N ASP A 22 -7.90 -10.17 -4.45
CA ASP A 22 -6.59 -10.14 -3.80
C ASP A 22 -5.83 -8.91 -4.30
N SER A 23 -6.36 -7.73 -4.01
CA SER A 23 -5.62 -6.50 -4.13
C SER A 23 -4.65 -6.51 -2.98
N GLU A 24 -3.45 -7.03 -3.24
CA GLU A 24 -2.35 -7.06 -2.29
C GLU A 24 -2.22 -5.67 -1.66
N MET A 25 -2.58 -5.57 -0.38
CA MET A 25 -2.46 -4.33 0.35
C MET A 25 -1.02 -3.85 0.33
N VAL A 26 -0.83 -2.55 0.18
CA VAL A 26 0.51 -1.96 0.24
C VAL A 26 1.09 -2.15 1.64
N LYS A 27 2.22 -2.85 1.72
CA LYS A 27 3.01 -3.01 2.96
C LYS A 27 4.12 -1.96 3.01
N GLN A 28 4.56 -1.58 4.21
CA GLN A 28 5.65 -0.60 4.37
C GLN A 28 6.95 -1.04 3.69
N ILE A 29 7.24 -2.34 3.60
CA ILE A 29 8.40 -2.86 2.87
C ILE A 29 8.37 -2.51 1.38
N HIS A 30 7.17 -2.49 0.76
CA HIS A 30 7.01 -2.07 -0.62
C HIS A 30 7.32 -0.58 -0.78
N LEU A 31 6.87 0.24 0.18
CA LEU A 31 7.15 1.69 0.18
C LEU A 31 8.66 1.97 0.27
N HIS A 32 9.37 1.21 1.11
CA HIS A 32 10.83 1.33 1.25
C HIS A 32 11.60 0.96 -0.02
N TRP A 33 11.14 -0.04 -0.77
CA TRP A 33 11.79 -0.39 -2.03
C TRP A 33 11.51 0.64 -3.12
N VAL A 34 10.27 1.13 -3.21
CA VAL A 34 9.86 2.17 -4.15
C VAL A 34 10.62 3.47 -3.86
N SER A 35 10.72 3.90 -2.60
CA SER A 35 11.37 5.17 -2.23
C SER A 35 12.82 5.27 -2.69
N LYS A 36 13.57 4.17 -2.59
CA LYS A 36 14.96 4.06 -3.07
C LYS A 36 15.12 4.27 -4.59
N LYS A 37 14.02 4.19 -5.35
CA LYS A 37 14.01 4.33 -6.81
C LYS A 37 13.28 5.59 -7.30
N LEU A 38 12.65 6.36 -6.42
CA LEU A 38 11.94 7.58 -6.81
C LEU A 38 12.90 8.73 -7.18
N GLY A 39 14.02 8.86 -6.46
CA GLY A 39 14.87 10.05 -6.58
C GLY A 39 14.03 11.33 -6.43
N GLY A 40 14.34 12.38 -7.20
CA GLY A 40 13.59 13.64 -7.17
C GLY A 40 12.13 13.58 -7.63
N LYS A 41 11.65 12.41 -8.11
CA LYS A 41 10.26 12.24 -8.57
C LYS A 41 9.24 12.07 -7.44
N TRP A 42 9.70 12.02 -6.19
CA TRP A 42 8.79 11.86 -5.05
C TRP A 42 7.82 13.04 -4.86
N GLN A 43 8.20 14.28 -5.22
CA GLN A 43 7.30 15.43 -5.11
C GLN A 43 6.19 15.45 -6.17
N PRO A 44 6.49 15.26 -7.48
CA PRO A 44 5.44 15.03 -8.49
C PRO A 44 4.49 13.89 -8.13
N LEU A 45 5.05 12.74 -7.71
CA LEU A 45 4.26 11.59 -7.30
C LEU A 45 3.37 11.89 -6.09
N GLY A 46 3.91 12.58 -5.09
CA GLY A 46 3.12 12.98 -3.92
C GLY A 46 1.92 13.85 -4.26
N ARG A 47 2.04 14.75 -5.24
CA ARG A 47 0.90 15.55 -5.73
C ARG A 47 -0.16 14.70 -6.43
N GLU A 48 0.26 13.71 -7.23
CA GLU A 48 -0.67 12.76 -7.88
C GLU A 48 -1.38 11.86 -6.86
N LEU A 49 -0.71 11.55 -5.75
CA LEU A 49 -1.27 10.88 -4.59
C LEU A 49 -2.03 11.82 -3.63
N GLU A 50 -2.39 13.02 -4.11
CA GLU A 50 -3.18 14.04 -3.40
C GLU A 50 -2.59 14.53 -2.07
N ILE A 51 -1.27 14.38 -1.88
CA ILE A 51 -0.56 14.99 -0.75
C ILE A 51 -0.41 16.48 -1.00
N GLN A 52 -0.76 17.29 0.00
CA GLN A 52 -0.76 18.73 -0.13
C GLN A 52 0.66 19.28 -0.22
N GLN A 53 0.85 20.36 -1.00
CA GLN A 53 2.19 20.92 -1.28
C GLN A 53 2.94 21.31 0.00
N TYR A 54 2.26 21.89 1.00
CA TYR A 54 2.89 22.25 2.28
C TYR A 54 3.46 21.04 3.02
N GLU A 55 2.89 19.85 2.83
CA GLU A 55 3.36 18.63 3.47
C GLU A 55 4.59 18.07 2.77
N LEU A 56 4.63 18.19 1.44
CA LEU A 56 5.82 17.89 0.66
C LEU A 56 6.95 18.85 1.03
N ASP A 57 6.65 20.13 1.25
CA ASP A 57 7.66 21.11 1.68
C ASP A 57 8.18 20.80 3.08
N ASN A 58 7.31 20.38 4.01
CA ASN A 58 7.72 19.92 5.33
C ASN A 58 8.63 18.68 5.24
N ILE A 59 8.26 17.66 4.47
CA ILE A 59 9.10 16.46 4.26
C ILE A 59 10.48 16.84 3.70
N ARG A 60 10.53 17.77 2.73
CA ARG A 60 11.80 18.24 2.18
C ARG A 60 12.65 18.95 3.23
N HIS A 61 12.02 19.71 4.12
CA HIS A 61 12.71 20.45 5.19
C HIS A 61 13.21 19.52 6.31
N ASP A 62 12.43 18.50 6.67
CA ASP A 62 12.75 17.55 7.73
C ASP A 62 13.88 16.59 7.31
N TYR A 63 13.98 16.27 6.02
CA TYR A 63 14.95 15.31 5.47
C TYR A 63 15.80 15.90 4.33
N PRO A 64 16.52 17.02 4.53
CA PRO A 64 17.07 17.84 3.44
C PRO A 64 18.14 17.16 2.57
N LEU A 65 18.83 16.15 3.10
CA LEU A 65 19.93 15.45 2.42
C LEU A 65 19.60 14.00 2.06
N ASP A 66 18.42 13.50 2.45
CA ASP A 66 18.02 12.11 2.23
C ASP A 66 16.78 12.05 1.33
N VAL A 67 17.03 12.07 0.02
CA VAL A 67 15.97 12.00 -1.00
C VAL A 67 15.20 10.68 -0.94
N ALA A 68 15.85 9.59 -0.51
CA ALA A 68 15.19 8.30 -0.36
C ALA A 68 14.23 8.32 0.83
N GLU A 69 14.64 8.91 1.96
CA GLU A 69 13.78 9.09 3.12
C GLU A 69 12.64 10.08 2.84
N GLN A 70 12.89 11.16 2.10
CA GLN A 70 11.82 12.05 1.62
C GLN A 70 10.74 11.27 0.84
N GLY A 71 11.17 10.41 -0.09
CA GLY A 71 10.27 9.55 -0.84
C GLY A 71 9.53 8.54 0.04
N PHE A 72 10.19 7.97 1.04
CA PHE A 72 9.57 7.03 1.98
C PHE A 72 8.51 7.71 2.84
N GLN A 73 8.81 8.88 3.40
CA GLN A 73 7.88 9.64 4.24
C GLN A 73 6.67 10.12 3.46
N MET A 74 6.86 10.54 2.20
CA MET A 74 5.76 10.85 1.28
C MET A 74 4.85 9.63 1.08
N LEU A 75 5.42 8.48 0.75
CA LEU A 75 4.66 7.25 0.54
C LEU A 75 3.97 6.75 1.82
N LEU A 76 4.63 6.87 2.97
CA LEU A 76 4.08 6.51 4.27
C LEU A 76 2.89 7.41 4.63
N LYS A 77 2.99 8.71 4.37
CA LYS A 77 1.90 9.66 4.58
C LYS A 77 0.70 9.35 3.69
N TRP A 78 0.92 9.05 2.40
CA TRP A 78 -0.13 8.56 1.52
C TRP A 78 -0.77 7.28 2.08
N HIS A 79 0.03 6.29 2.46
CA HIS A 79 -0.44 5.02 3.02
C HIS A 79 -1.31 5.21 4.27
N GLN A 80 -0.89 6.06 5.20
CA GLN A 80 -1.60 6.33 6.45
C GLN A 80 -2.93 7.07 6.24
N ARG A 81 -3.01 7.96 5.25
CA ARG A 81 -4.22 8.75 4.98
C ARG A 81 -5.23 8.04 4.09
N THR A 82 -4.74 7.14 3.24
CA THR A 82 -5.59 6.45 2.28
C THR A 82 -6.45 5.42 3.02
N ASP A 83 -7.76 5.47 2.75
CA ASP A 83 -8.72 4.46 3.18
C ASP A 83 -8.17 3.06 2.91
N PRO A 84 -8.30 2.09 3.84
CA PRO A 84 -7.77 0.74 3.64
C PRO A 84 -8.19 0.10 2.30
N GLU A 85 -9.41 0.39 1.82
CA GLU A 85 -9.94 -0.12 0.54
C GLU A 85 -9.26 0.50 -0.70
N LYS A 86 -8.73 1.73 -0.59
CA LYS A 86 -8.00 2.42 -1.67
C LYS A 86 -6.48 2.22 -1.56
N ARG A 87 -6.01 1.60 -0.49
CA ARG A 87 -4.59 1.34 -0.23
C ARG A 87 -4.10 0.10 -0.98
N THR A 88 -4.27 0.12 -2.29
CA THR A 88 -3.99 -1.01 -3.17
C THR A 88 -2.67 -0.82 -3.92
N LEU A 89 -1.99 -1.92 -4.24
CA LEU A 89 -0.83 -1.88 -5.13
C LEU A 89 -1.18 -1.33 -6.51
N ARG A 90 -2.40 -1.57 -7.00
CA ARG A 90 -2.89 -1.02 -8.27
C ARG A 90 -2.79 0.51 -8.31
N ILE A 91 -3.34 1.22 -7.32
CA ILE A 91 -3.31 2.69 -7.27
C ILE A 91 -1.87 3.21 -7.24
N LEU A 92 -1.02 2.59 -6.41
CA LEU A 92 0.40 2.97 -6.36
C LEU A 92 1.11 2.73 -7.70
N LYS A 93 0.83 1.61 -8.38
CA LYS A 93 1.40 1.30 -9.70
C LYS A 93 0.92 2.28 -10.77
N GLU A 94 -0.35 2.68 -10.74
CA GLU A 94 -0.88 3.66 -11.69
C GLU A 94 -0.20 5.02 -11.52
N ALA A 95 -0.10 5.52 -10.28
CA ALA A 95 0.60 6.77 -10.01
C ALA A 95 2.09 6.72 -10.39
N LEU A 96 2.76 5.58 -10.13
CA LEU A 96 4.15 5.39 -10.56
C LEU A 96 4.31 5.33 -12.09
N LYS A 97 3.33 4.77 -12.82
CA LYS A 97 3.32 4.81 -14.29
C LYS A 97 3.11 6.23 -14.80
N GLY A 98 2.19 6.99 -14.19
CA GLY A 98 1.93 8.40 -14.55
C GLY A 98 3.14 9.33 -14.37
N ASN A 99 4.04 9.00 -13.45
CA ASN A 99 5.27 9.78 -13.18
C ASN A 99 6.54 9.22 -13.87
N ASP A 100 6.39 8.29 -14.82
CA ASP A 100 7.52 7.59 -15.47
C ASP A 100 8.51 6.97 -14.47
N CYS A 101 8.02 6.51 -13.30
CA CYS A 101 8.83 5.89 -12.25
C CYS A 101 9.04 4.39 -12.54
N HIS A 102 9.49 4.04 -13.75
CA HIS A 102 9.59 2.66 -14.22
C HIS A 102 10.49 1.77 -13.37
N ASP A 103 11.57 2.31 -12.81
CA ASP A 103 12.47 1.54 -11.94
C ASP A 103 11.85 1.25 -10.57
N ALA A 104 11.02 2.16 -10.07
CA ALA A 104 10.27 1.94 -8.83
C ALA A 104 9.12 0.95 -9.04
N LEU A 105 8.51 0.91 -10.23
CA LEU A 105 7.50 -0.09 -10.58
C LEU A 105 8.02 -1.53 -10.49
N LYS A 106 9.28 -1.76 -10.92
CA LYS A 106 9.93 -3.08 -10.87
C LYS A 106 10.14 -3.58 -9.43
N CYS A 107 10.07 -2.70 -8.43
CA CYS A 107 10.20 -3.05 -7.02
C CYS A 107 8.90 -3.55 -6.40
N LEU A 108 7.76 -3.37 -7.08
CA LEU A 108 6.48 -3.87 -6.62
C LEU A 108 6.25 -5.29 -7.17
N PRO A 109 5.65 -6.21 -6.40
CA PRO A 109 5.31 -7.53 -6.92
C PRO A 109 4.38 -7.36 -8.12
N SER A 110 4.58 -8.15 -9.17
CA SER A 110 3.58 -8.26 -10.23
C SER A 110 2.31 -8.79 -9.57
N GLU A 111 1.15 -8.13 -9.76
CA GLU A 111 -0.09 -8.81 -9.37
C GLU A 111 -0.12 -10.06 -10.27
N PHE A 112 -0.11 -11.23 -9.65
CA PHE A 112 -0.21 -12.47 -10.40
C PHE A 112 -1.59 -12.49 -11.08
N ASN A 113 -1.59 -12.90 -12.35
CA ASN A 113 -2.75 -13.08 -13.23
C ASN A 113 -3.96 -13.70 -12.54
#